data_AF-A0A916RZP7-F1
#
_entry.id   AF-A0A916RZP7-F1
#
_cell.length_a   1.000
_cell.length_b   1.000
_cell.length_c   1.000
_cell.angle_alpha   90.00
_cell.angle_beta   90.00
_cell.angle_gamma   90.00
#
_symmetry.space_group_name_H-M   'P 1'
#
loop_
_entity.id
_entity.type
_entity.pdbx_description
1 polymer ?
#
loop_
_entity_poly.entity_id
_entity_poly.type
_entity_poly.pdbx_seq_one_letter_code
_entity_poly.pdbx_strand_id
1 'polypeptide(L)' 'MKEIISGISLLLLIQGVGGLINHLTNGGKSWFLVNYIEAFQGWEIVIDILLIVIGGIIGLFSIKKSSLS' A
#
# COMPACT_ATOMS: atom_id res chain seq x y z
N MET A 1 -14.86 12.03 6.20
CA MET A 1 -14.13 10.93 6.89
C MET A 1 -14.13 9.61 6.11
N LYS A 2 -15.27 9.08 5.64
CA LYS A 2 -15.31 7.85 4.80
C LYS A 2 -14.42 7.97 3.55
N GLU A 3 -14.50 9.10 2.84
CA GLU A 3 -13.68 9.36 1.63
C GLU A 3 -12.18 9.42 1.92
N ILE A 4 -11.78 10.02 3.05
CA ILE A 4 -10.38 10.08 3.48
C ILE A 4 -9.85 8.68 3.77
N ILE A 5 -10.60 7.84 4.48
CA ILE A 5 -10.24 6.45 4.77
C ILE A 5 -10.13 5.64 3.47
N SER A 6 -11.06 5.85 2.53
CA SER A 6 -11.02 5.23 1.21
C SER A 6 -9.78 5.66 0.41
N GLY A 7 -9.44 6.95 0.45
CA GLY A 7 -8.24 7.50 -0.19
C GLY A 7 -6.96 6.91 0.42
N ILE A 8 -6.88 6.80 1.75
CA ILE A 8 -5.73 6.19 2.42
C ILE A 8 -5.60 4.71 2.06
N SER A 9 -6.70 3.94 2.08
CA SER A 9 -6.70 2.53 1.66
C SER A 9 -6.19 2.38 0.23
N LEU A 10 -6.70 3.21 -0.69
CA LEU A 10 -6.27 3.20 -2.08
C LEU A 10 -4.79 3.56 -2.22
N LEU A 11 -4.31 4.58 -1.50
CA LEU A 11 -2.89 4.96 -1.50
C LEU A 11 -2.01 3.83 -1.00
N LEU A 12 -2.38 3.15 0.09
CA LEU A 12 -1.62 2.00 0.61
C LEU A 12 -1.57 0.85 -0.40
N LEU A 13 -2.69 0.57 -1.09
CA LEU A 13 -2.73 -0.45 -2.13
C LEU A 13 -1.85 -0.08 -3.34
N ILE A 14 -1.91 1.17 -3.80
CA ILE A 14 -1.05 1.65 -4.90
C ILE A 14 0.42 1.60 -4.50
N GLN A 15 0.73 2.00 -3.26
CA GLN A 15 2.10 1.96 -2.74
C GLN A 15 2.63 0.53 -2.66
N GLY A 16 1.86 -0.40 -2.10
CA GLY A 16 2.28 -1.79 -1.95
C GLY A 16 2.32 -2.55 -3.27
N VAL A 17 1.28 -2.48 -4.11
CA VAL A 17 1.28 -3.18 -5.40
C VAL A 17 2.31 -2.57 -6.35
N GLY A 18 2.36 -1.25 -6.43
CA GLY A 18 3.30 -0.55 -7.29
C GLY A 18 4.76 -0.73 -6.85
N GLY A 19 5.02 -0.64 -5.54
CA GLY A 19 6.33 -0.94 -4.96
C GLY A 19 6.77 -2.38 -5.25
N LEU A 20 5.86 -3.35 -5.07
CA LEU A 20 6.15 -4.75 -5.35
C LEU A 20 6.53 -4.97 -6.81
N ILE A 21 5.74 -4.41 -7.75
CA ILE A 21 6.05 -4.48 -9.18
C ILE A 21 7.42 -3.83 -9.45
N ASN A 22 7.68 -2.66 -8.89
CA ASN A 22 8.95 -1.95 -9.05
C ASN A 22 10.13 -2.84 -8.63
N HIS A 23 10.08 -3.47 -7.46
CA HIS A 23 11.15 -4.35 -6.97
C HIS A 23 11.30 -5.63 -7.79
N LEU A 24 10.20 -6.19 -8.29
CA LEU A 24 10.24 -7.38 -9.15
C LEU A 24 10.79 -7.08 -10.55
N THR A 25 10.72 -5.83 -11.03
CA THR A 25 11.23 -5.40 -12.35
C THR A 25 12.63 -4.78 -12.28
N ASN A 26 13.51 -5.24 -11.37
CA ASN A 26 14.85 -4.71 -11.14
C ASN A 26 14.91 -3.24 -10.63
N GLY A 27 13.82 -2.75 -10.04
CA GLY A 27 13.74 -1.67 -9.04
C GLY A 27 14.70 -0.49 -9.14
N GLY A 28 14.27 0.57 -9.83
CA GLY A 28 14.90 1.90 -9.77
C GLY A 28 14.29 2.81 -8.70
N LYS A 29 14.84 4.03 -8.55
CA LYS A 29 14.22 5.09 -7.75
C LYS A 29 12.87 5.46 -8.38
N SER A 30 11.80 5.13 -7.69
CA SER A 30 10.40 5.37 -8.05
C SER A 30 9.74 6.11 -6.89
N TRP A 31 8.58 6.72 -7.12
CA TRP A 31 7.86 7.52 -6.12
C TRP A 31 7.30 6.71 -4.92
N PHE A 32 7.54 5.40 -4.89
CA PHE A 32 7.11 4.53 -3.79
C PHE A 32 7.94 4.81 -2.55
N LEU A 33 7.25 5.00 -1.42
CA LEU A 33 7.87 5.41 -0.16
C LEU A 33 8.96 4.43 0.30
N VAL A 34 8.75 3.15 0.02
CA VAL A 34 9.67 2.07 0.36
C VAL A 34 11.07 2.23 -0.25
N ASN A 35 11.20 2.96 -1.36
CA ASN A 35 12.48 3.20 -2.03
C ASN A 35 13.30 4.34 -1.38
N TYR A 36 12.69 5.14 -0.51
CA TYR A 36 13.32 6.32 0.10
C TYR A 36 13.63 6.13 1.58
N ILE A 37 13.13 5.07 2.21
CA ILE A 37 13.32 4.83 3.65
C ILE A 37 14.46 3.83 3.83
N GLU A 38 15.58 4.31 4.36
CA GLU A 38 16.78 3.49 4.59
C GLU A 38 16.51 2.28 5.49
N ALA A 39 15.60 2.42 6.47
CA ALA A 39 15.22 1.33 7.37
C ALA A 39 14.53 0.16 6.65
N PHE A 40 14.05 0.34 5.42
CA PHE A 40 13.39 -0.70 4.63
C PHE A 40 14.33 -1.39 3.65
N GLN A 41 15.61 -0.99 3.59
CA GLN A 41 16.60 -1.62 2.72
C GLN A 41 16.74 -3.12 3.04
N GLY A 42 16.59 -3.96 2.01
CA GLY A 42 16.60 -5.42 2.12
C GLY A 42 15.29 -6.05 2.60
N TRP A 43 14.28 -5.24 2.93
CA TRP A 43 12.94 -5.67 3.36
C TRP A 43 11.83 -5.15 2.47
N GLU A 44 12.16 -4.54 1.33
CA GLU A 44 11.24 -3.74 0.53
C GLU A 44 10.02 -4.55 0.08
N ILE A 45 10.24 -5.76 -0.43
CA ILE A 45 9.17 -6.69 -0.84
C ILE A 45 8.23 -7.04 0.34
N VAL A 46 8.79 -7.22 1.54
CA VAL A 46 8.00 -7.51 2.73
C VAL A 46 7.14 -6.32 3.12
N ILE A 47 7.70 -5.11 3.07
CA ILE A 47 6.97 -3.86 3.32
C ILE A 47 5.87 -3.64 2.28
N ASP A 48 6.15 -3.92 1.01
CA ASP A 48 5.16 -3.83 -0.07
C ASP A 48 3.96 -4.74 0.18
N ILE A 49 4.21 -6.01 0.56
CA ILE A 49 3.16 -6.96 0.93
C ILE A 49 2.36 -6.47 2.15
N LEU A 50 3.03 -5.93 3.18
CA LEU A 50 2.36 -5.38 4.34
C LEU A 50 1.44 -4.20 3.98
N LEU A 51 1.89 -3.31 3.09
CA LEU A 51 1.08 -2.20 2.60
C LEU A 51 -0.17 -2.69 1.85
N ILE A 52 -0.04 -3.74 1.03
CA ILE A 52 -1.17 -4.37 0.34
C ILE A 52 -2.18 -4.94 1.36
N VAL A 53 -1.69 -5.70 2.33
CA VAL A 53 -2.55 -6.33 3.35
C VAL A 53 -3.29 -5.29 4.17
N ILE A 54 -2.58 -4.27 4.68
CA ILE A 54 -3.18 -3.20 5.48
C ILE A 54 -4.18 -2.39 4.64
N GLY A 55 -3.78 -1.98 3.42
CA GLY A 55 -4.65 -1.24 2.51
C GLY A 55 -5.92 -2.01 2.15
N GLY A 56 -5.80 -3.32 1.89
CA GLY A 56 -6.91 -4.22 1.58
C GLY A 56 -7.85 -4.40 2.77
N ILE A 57 -7.32 -4.63 3.97
CA ILE A 57 -8.12 -4.73 5.20
C ILE A 57 -8.93 -3.45 5.43
N ILE A 58 -8.30 -2.27 5.36
CA ILE A 58 -8.98 -0.98 5.54
C ILE A 58 -10.06 -0.78 4.47
N GLY A 59 -9.76 -1.12 3.22
CA GLY A 59 -10.70 -1.00 2.10
C GLY A 59 -11.93 -1.88 2.30
N LEU A 60 -11.74 -3.15 2.67
CA LEU A 60 -12.81 -4.11 2.95
C LEU A 60 -13.69 -3.64 4.12
N PHE A 61 -13.09 -3.15 5.21
CA PHE A 61 -13.85 -2.61 6.33
C PHE A 61 -14.65 -1.35 5.96
N SER A 62 -14.09 -0.49 5.10
CA SER A 62 -14.75 0.72 4.61
C SER A 62 -15.99 0.37 3.77
N ILE A 63 -15.87 -0.59 2.84
CA ILE A 63 -16.97 -1.09 2.00
C ILE A 63 -18.05 -1.75 2.86
N LYS A 64 -17.66 -2.62 3.79
CA LYS A 64 -18.61 -3.28 4.71
C LYS A 64 -19.44 -2.24 5.46
N LYS A 65 -18.80 -1.20 6.00
CA LYS A 65 -19.46 -0.10 6.72
C LYS A 65 -20.33 0.79 5.83
N SER A 66 -20.11 0.84 4.51
CA SER A 66 -21.05 1.54 3.60
C SER A 66 -22.27 0.71 3.26
N SER A 67 -22.17 -0.63 3.24
CA SER A 67 -23.31 -1.51 2.94
C SER A 67 -24.31 -1.68 4.10
N LEU A 68 -23.89 -1.35 5.32
CA LEU A 68 -24.66 -1.49 6.56
C LEU A 68 -25.36 -0.19 7.01
N SER A 69 -25.16 0.93 6.31
CA SER A 69 -25.77 2.24 6.60
C SER A 69 -26.79 2.60 5.54
#